data_AF-A0A7R8A572-F1
#
_entry.id   AF-A0A7R8A572-F1
#
_cell.length_a   1.000
_cell.length_b   1.000
_cell.length_c   1.000
_cell.angle_alpha   90.00
_cell.angle_beta   90.00
_cell.angle_gamma   90.00
#
_symmetry.space_group_name_H-M   'P 1'
#
loop_
_entity.id
_entity.type
_entity.pdbx_description
1 polymer ?
#
loop_
_entity_poly.entity_id
_entity_poly.type
_entity_poly.pdbx_seq_one_letter_code
_entity_poly.pdbx_strand_id
1 'polypeptide(L)'
;MKDAAYCPVDDGSDCRGSSSLDKDESRRVLLSRPFEDHVVHSSPPMSRKYLFFGLFCVVLLMLNTVMLVFNLWTTTPHSRKEGFIQKPTDYWLPGFESGIVYEKRQFHSAHSEYAGVGPEVDAKWHDLTRGAMGISRQQLTALNNHPDVAVQIENAGPDQEYMATFDVLHQLHCVDLLRKGIHMDYYKDKDEHFVNQTDERIFFHLGGS
;
A
#
# COMPACT_ATOMS: atom_id res chain seq x y z
N MET A 1 13.24 71.77 6.39
CA MET A 1 13.91 71.62 7.71
C MET A 1 15.41 71.66 7.48
N LYS A 2 15.98 72.83 7.74
CA LYS A 2 17.37 73.29 7.63
C LYS A 2 17.37 74.51 8.58
N ASP A 3 18.25 74.71 9.55
CA ASP A 3 19.65 74.34 9.68
C ASP A 3 20.03 74.16 11.17
N ALA A 4 21.06 73.34 11.40
CA ALA A 4 21.75 73.19 12.68
C ALA A 4 22.85 74.27 12.83
N ALA A 5 23.08 74.68 14.08
CA ALA A 5 24.00 75.75 14.46
C ALA A 5 25.48 75.30 14.56
N TYR A 6 26.35 76.06 13.87
CA TYR A 6 27.64 76.69 14.27
C TYR A 6 28.05 76.55 15.77
N CYS A 7 29.30 76.43 16.27
CA CYS A 7 30.75 76.27 15.91
C CYS A 7 31.54 76.21 17.27
N PRO A 8 32.88 76.37 17.42
CA PRO A 8 34.11 75.98 16.68
C PRO A 8 35.20 75.31 17.60
N VAL A 9 36.15 74.50 17.06
CA VAL A 9 37.64 74.71 16.89
C VAL A 9 38.44 74.99 18.17
N ASP A 10 39.42 74.13 18.55
CA ASP A 10 40.85 74.34 18.23
C ASP A 10 41.81 73.20 18.70
N ASP A 11 42.93 73.10 17.97
CA ASP A 11 44.33 72.86 18.41
C ASP A 11 44.61 71.69 19.39
N GLY A 12 45.45 70.68 19.14
CA GLY A 12 46.59 70.56 18.24
C GLY A 12 47.73 69.86 18.99
N SER A 13 48.69 69.34 18.22
CA SER A 13 50.01 68.80 18.63
C SER A 13 50.10 67.40 19.27
N ASP A 14 50.66 66.51 18.45
CA ASP A 14 51.64 65.46 18.72
C ASP A 14 52.28 65.42 20.12
N CYS A 15 52.45 64.21 20.67
CA CYS A 15 53.78 63.56 20.72
C CYS A 15 53.74 62.17 21.40
N ARG A 16 54.33 61.24 20.65
CA ARG A 16 54.76 59.87 20.96
C ARG A 16 55.43 59.69 22.34
N GLY A 17 54.98 58.70 23.13
CA GLY A 17 55.84 57.91 24.02
C GLY A 17 55.37 57.66 25.46
N SER A 18 54.73 56.51 25.73
CA SER A 18 54.66 55.92 27.10
C SER A 18 54.21 54.44 27.12
N SER A 19 54.86 53.57 26.33
CA SER A 19 54.57 52.12 26.28
C SER A 19 54.84 51.34 27.59
N SER A 20 55.31 51.98 28.66
CA SER A 20 55.67 51.30 29.92
C SER A 20 54.75 51.60 31.10
N LEU A 21 53.86 52.59 31.02
CA LEU A 21 52.93 52.92 32.10
C LEU A 21 51.62 52.11 32.05
N ASP A 22 51.19 51.73 30.85
CA ASP A 22 49.92 51.01 30.63
C ASP A 22 49.91 49.57 31.19
N LYS A 23 51.09 48.93 31.23
CA LYS A 23 51.22 47.57 31.79
C LYS A 23 51.15 47.54 33.31
N ASP A 24 51.66 48.55 34.00
CA ASP A 24 51.66 48.57 35.47
C ASP A 24 50.27 48.94 36.00
N GLU A 25 49.54 49.80 35.28
CA GLU A 25 48.15 50.15 35.59
C GLU A 25 47.20 48.97 35.31
N SER A 26 47.36 48.29 34.17
CA SER A 26 46.64 47.05 33.87
C SER A 26 46.87 45.96 34.91
N ARG A 27 48.10 45.86 35.45
CA ARG A 27 48.45 44.86 36.47
C ARG A 27 47.86 45.21 37.84
N ARG A 28 47.80 46.50 38.19
CA ARG A 28 47.13 46.96 39.42
C ARG A 28 45.62 46.78 39.35
N VAL A 29 45.01 47.00 38.18
CA VAL A 29 43.57 46.75 37.95
C VAL A 29 43.25 45.25 38.03
N LEU A 30 44.13 44.38 37.56
CA LEU A 30 43.97 42.93 37.70
C LEU A 30 44.19 42.43 39.14
N LEU A 31 45.10 43.06 39.89
CA LEU A 31 45.38 42.71 41.30
C LEU A 31 44.40 43.33 42.31
N SER A 32 43.65 44.36 41.92
CA SER A 32 42.61 44.97 42.76
C SER A 32 41.23 44.34 42.60
N ARG A 33 41.06 43.41 41.65
CA ARG A 33 39.83 42.62 41.57
C ARG A 33 39.88 41.56 42.67
N PRO A 34 38.89 41.51 43.59
CA PRO A 34 38.79 40.41 44.52
C PRO A 34 38.76 39.12 43.72
N PHE A 35 39.49 38.10 44.18
CA PHE A 35 39.37 36.74 43.67
C PHE A 35 37.91 36.34 43.83
N GLU A 36 37.11 36.48 42.76
CA GLU A 36 35.78 35.93 42.73
C GLU A 36 35.97 34.43 42.89
N ASP A 37 35.56 33.91 44.05
CA ASP A 37 35.41 32.49 44.26
C ASP A 37 34.70 31.95 43.03
N HIS A 38 35.37 31.06 42.30
CA HIS A 38 34.70 30.24 41.31
C HIS A 38 33.67 29.42 42.06
N VAL A 39 32.47 30.00 42.23
CA VAL A 39 31.26 29.30 42.60
C VAL A 39 31.17 28.22 41.55
N VAL A 40 31.51 26.99 41.96
CA VAL A 40 31.14 25.80 41.23
C VAL A 40 29.63 25.94 41.06
N HIS A 41 29.20 26.34 39.87
CA HIS A 41 27.80 26.31 39.50
C HIS A 41 27.41 24.83 39.56
N SER A 42 27.00 24.39 40.74
CA SER A 42 26.21 23.19 40.89
C SER A 42 25.00 23.42 40.00
N SER A 43 24.94 22.66 38.90
CA SER A 43 23.80 22.62 38.01
C SER A 43 22.55 22.60 38.90
N PRO A 44 21.59 23.53 38.76
CA PRO A 44 20.42 23.51 39.61
C PRO A 44 19.81 22.11 39.47
N PRO A 45 19.46 21.43 40.58
CA PRO A 45 18.86 20.11 40.47
C PRO A 45 17.68 20.26 39.52
N MET A 46 17.66 19.46 38.43
CA MET A 46 16.58 19.50 37.44
C MET A 46 15.27 19.66 38.20
N SER A 47 14.58 20.80 38.00
CA SER A 47 13.40 21.12 38.78
C SER A 47 12.50 19.90 38.79
N ARG A 48 12.03 19.47 39.98
CA ARG A 48 11.21 18.26 40.14
C ARG A 48 10.11 18.16 39.09
N LYS A 49 9.59 19.30 38.62
CA LYS A 49 8.62 19.42 37.52
C LYS A 49 9.11 18.84 36.19
N TYR A 50 10.36 19.10 35.79
CA TYR A 50 10.96 18.53 34.57
C TYR A 50 11.31 17.05 34.73
N LEU A 51 11.67 16.61 35.95
CA LEU A 51 11.81 15.17 36.24
C LEU A 51 10.47 14.43 36.14
N PHE A 52 9.39 14.99 36.69
CA PHE A 52 8.04 14.42 36.57
C PHE A 52 7.52 14.47 35.12
N PHE A 53 7.78 15.56 34.40
CA PHE A 53 7.45 15.67 32.99
C PHE A 53 8.22 14.66 32.14
N GLY A 54 9.52 14.49 32.40
CA GLY A 54 10.35 13.48 31.75
C GLY A 54 9.85 12.06 32.03
N LEU A 55 9.51 11.74 33.29
CA LEU A 55 8.93 10.45 33.67
C LEU A 55 7.59 10.21 32.95
N PHE A 56 6.74 11.23 32.88
CA PHE A 56 5.46 11.17 32.16
C PHE A 56 5.67 10.91 30.65
N CYS A 57 6.61 11.61 30.01
CA CYS A 57 6.96 11.37 28.61
C CYS A 57 7.49 9.95 28.37
N VAL A 58 8.33 9.43 29.27
CA VAL A 58 8.83 8.04 29.19
C VAL A 58 7.70 7.03 29.31
N VAL A 59 6.74 7.24 30.21
CA VAL A 59 5.56 6.39 30.36
C VAL A 59 4.69 6.43 29.09
N LEU A 60 4.45 7.61 28.52
CA LEU A 60 3.70 7.72 27.26
C LEU A 60 4.40 7.05 26.09
N LEU A 61 5.73 7.16 25.99
CA LEU A 61 6.50 6.47 24.96
C LEU A 61 6.43 4.95 25.13
N MET A 62 6.52 4.44 26.36
CA MET A 62 6.35 3.00 26.64
C MET A 62 4.95 2.50 26.28
N LEU A 63 3.90 3.28 26.57
CA LEU A 63 2.54 2.91 26.19
C LEU A 63 2.36 2.90 24.66
N ASN A 64 2.93 3.88 23.95
CA ASN A 64 2.89 3.95 22.49
C ASN A 64 3.68 2.82 21.84
N THR A 65 4.84 2.43 22.37
CA THR A 65 5.62 1.31 21.83
C THR A 65 4.92 -0.02 22.06
N VAL A 66 4.30 -0.23 23.24
CA VAL A 66 3.47 -1.41 23.49
C VAL A 66 2.27 -1.47 22.57
N MET A 67 1.56 -0.36 22.36
CA MET A 67 0.46 -0.28 21.39
C MET A 67 0.93 -0.52 19.96
N LEU A 68 2.09 0.02 19.55
CA LEU A 68 2.66 -0.20 18.22
C LEU A 68 3.05 -1.66 18.02
N VAL A 69 3.68 -2.30 19.01
CA VAL A 69 4.04 -3.73 18.94
C VAL A 69 2.80 -4.60 18.96
N PHE A 70 1.77 -4.25 19.74
CA PHE A 70 0.50 -4.96 19.75
C PHE A 70 -0.25 -4.81 18.41
N ASN A 71 -0.34 -3.60 17.87
CA ASN A 71 -0.91 -3.37 16.55
C ASN A 71 -0.10 -4.10 15.49
N LEU A 72 1.23 -4.02 15.50
CA LEU A 72 2.06 -4.82 14.60
C LEU A 72 1.82 -6.31 14.83
N TRP A 73 1.60 -6.82 16.04
CA TRP A 73 1.32 -8.24 16.25
C TRP A 73 -0.07 -8.68 15.79
N THR A 74 -1.08 -7.79 15.88
CA THR A 74 -2.46 -8.07 15.44
C THR A 74 -2.69 -7.77 13.95
N THR A 75 -1.97 -6.80 13.38
CA THR A 75 -2.08 -6.35 11.99
C THR A 75 -0.94 -6.82 11.12
N THR A 76 0.23 -7.22 11.66
CA THR A 76 1.11 -8.09 10.88
C THR A 76 0.26 -9.31 10.62
N PRO A 77 0.04 -9.67 9.35
CA PRO A 77 -0.65 -10.89 9.04
C PRO A 77 0.23 -11.97 9.67
N HIS A 78 -0.16 -12.48 10.85
CA HIS A 78 0.37 -13.70 11.41
C HIS A 78 0.28 -14.65 10.25
N SER A 79 1.44 -14.93 9.67
CA SER A 79 1.59 -15.43 8.33
C SER A 79 0.63 -16.60 8.19
N ARG A 80 -0.57 -16.33 7.65
CA ARG A 80 -1.64 -17.29 7.40
C ARG A 80 -1.19 -18.05 6.15
N LYS A 81 0.00 -18.63 6.23
CA LYS A 81 0.67 -19.37 5.17
C LYS A 81 0.13 -20.79 5.06
N GLU A 82 -0.83 -21.18 5.91
CA GLU A 82 -1.34 -22.55 5.91
C GLU A 82 -2.88 -22.67 5.84
N GLY A 83 -3.63 -21.58 5.69
CA GLY A 83 -5.10 -21.63 5.72
C GLY A 83 -5.84 -21.28 4.43
N PHE A 84 -5.21 -20.61 3.45
CA PHE A 84 -5.93 -20.07 2.28
C PHE A 84 -5.94 -20.99 1.06
N ILE A 85 -5.27 -22.14 1.13
CA ILE A 85 -5.66 -23.28 0.30
C ILE A 85 -6.49 -24.19 1.20
N GLN A 86 -7.65 -23.69 1.66
CA GLN A 86 -8.73 -24.65 1.88
C GLN A 86 -8.91 -25.31 0.53
N LYS A 87 -8.51 -26.58 0.41
CA LYS A 87 -8.98 -27.42 -0.68
C LYS A 87 -10.49 -27.17 -0.71
N PRO A 88 -11.08 -26.79 -1.85
CA PRO A 88 -12.53 -26.80 -1.97
C PRO A 88 -12.93 -28.26 -1.82
N THR A 89 -13.14 -28.70 -0.58
CA THR A 89 -13.43 -30.10 -0.22
C THR A 89 -14.82 -30.50 -0.68
N ASP A 90 -15.64 -29.53 -1.03
CA ASP A 90 -17.07 -29.72 -1.23
C ASP A 90 -17.50 -29.58 -2.70
N TYR A 91 -16.59 -29.20 -3.60
CA TYR A 91 -16.89 -29.13 -5.03
C TYR A 91 -16.43 -30.40 -5.74
N TRP A 92 -17.41 -31.21 -6.16
CA TRP A 92 -17.15 -32.34 -7.04
C TRP A 92 -16.61 -31.84 -8.39
N LEU A 93 -15.42 -32.31 -8.78
CA LEU A 93 -14.78 -32.00 -10.05
C LEU A 93 -14.50 -33.31 -10.81
N PRO A 94 -15.01 -33.49 -12.05
CA PRO A 94 -14.76 -34.72 -12.81
C PRO A 94 -13.28 -34.88 -13.16
N GLY A 95 -12.71 -36.06 -12.90
CA GLY A 95 -11.30 -36.37 -13.23
C GLY A 95 -10.27 -35.93 -12.18
N PHE A 96 -10.72 -35.40 -11.04
CA PHE A 96 -9.85 -34.87 -9.99
C PHE A 96 -9.46 -35.88 -8.88
N GLU A 97 -9.93 -37.12 -8.99
CA GLU A 97 -9.63 -38.19 -8.02
C GLU A 97 -8.13 -38.59 -8.02
N SER A 98 -7.38 -38.26 -9.08
CA SER A 98 -5.95 -38.54 -9.22
C SER A 98 -5.02 -37.52 -8.51
N GLY A 99 -5.58 -36.54 -7.81
CA GLY A 99 -4.83 -35.59 -6.97
C GLY A 99 -4.37 -34.32 -7.70
N ILE A 100 -4.82 -33.17 -7.20
CA ILE A 100 -4.34 -31.85 -7.63
C ILE A 100 -2.98 -31.59 -7.00
N VAL A 101 -1.96 -31.37 -7.82
CA VAL A 101 -0.69 -30.81 -7.38
C VAL A 101 -0.80 -29.29 -7.40
N TYR A 102 -0.89 -28.67 -6.23
CA TYR A 102 -0.90 -27.22 -6.09
C TYR A 102 0.53 -26.69 -6.16
N GLU A 103 0.80 -25.80 -7.10
CA GLU A 103 2.07 -25.09 -7.22
C GLU A 103 1.89 -23.62 -6.83
N LYS A 104 2.77 -23.09 -5.98
CA LYS A 104 2.82 -21.65 -5.69
C LYS A 104 3.65 -20.97 -6.79
N ARG A 105 3.01 -20.14 -7.61
CA ARG A 105 3.70 -19.23 -8.53
C ARG A 105 3.51 -17.78 -8.13
N GLN A 106 4.58 -16.99 -8.33
CA GLN A 106 4.51 -15.54 -8.23
C GLN A 106 4.08 -14.99 -9.60
N PHE A 107 2.92 -14.33 -9.64
CA PHE A 107 2.40 -13.73 -10.87
C PHE A 107 3.03 -12.35 -11.07
N HIS A 108 3.67 -12.14 -12.22
CA HIS A 108 4.21 -10.84 -12.63
C HIS A 108 3.26 -10.27 -13.70
N SER A 109 2.39 -9.32 -13.34
CA SER A 109 1.28 -8.91 -14.22
C SER A 109 1.72 -8.15 -15.49
N ALA A 110 2.89 -7.52 -15.47
CA ALA A 110 3.36 -6.65 -16.56
C ALA A 110 3.76 -7.38 -17.85
N HIS A 111 3.96 -8.70 -17.82
CA HIS A 111 4.43 -9.50 -18.97
C HIS A 111 3.57 -10.73 -19.26
N SER A 112 2.30 -10.72 -18.83
CA SER A 112 1.38 -11.79 -19.19
C SER A 112 1.06 -11.73 -20.68
N GLU A 113 1.08 -12.89 -21.33
CA GLU A 113 0.63 -13.02 -22.71
C GLU A 113 -0.88 -12.77 -22.88
N TYR A 114 -1.60 -12.68 -21.77
CA TYR A 114 -3.02 -12.36 -21.66
C TYR A 114 -3.27 -10.86 -21.40
N ALA A 115 -2.22 -10.04 -21.29
CA ALA A 115 -2.33 -8.59 -21.08
C ALA A 115 -2.34 -7.83 -22.41
N GLY A 116 -3.05 -6.69 -22.45
CA GLY A 116 -3.06 -5.78 -23.59
C GLY A 116 -4.28 -5.94 -24.51
N VAL A 117 -4.12 -5.54 -25.77
CA VAL A 117 -5.17 -5.40 -26.79
C VAL A 117 -4.78 -6.12 -28.06
N GLY A 118 -5.75 -6.74 -28.72
CA GLY A 118 -5.62 -7.20 -30.10
C GLY A 118 -5.95 -8.68 -30.29
N PRO A 119 -6.01 -9.13 -31.56
CA PRO A 119 -6.54 -10.44 -31.92
C PRO A 119 -5.72 -11.61 -31.36
N GLU A 120 -4.41 -11.45 -31.18
CA GLU A 120 -3.57 -12.50 -30.57
C GLU A 120 -3.95 -12.73 -29.09
N VAL A 121 -4.12 -11.64 -28.34
CA VAL A 121 -4.51 -11.69 -26.93
C VAL A 121 -5.94 -12.21 -26.79
N ASP A 122 -6.84 -11.76 -27.67
CA ASP A 122 -8.23 -12.22 -27.69
C ASP A 122 -8.34 -13.71 -28.01
N ALA A 123 -7.50 -14.23 -28.91
CA ALA A 123 -7.44 -15.66 -29.21
C ALA A 123 -7.01 -16.49 -27.99
N LYS A 124 -6.04 -16.00 -27.21
CA LYS A 124 -5.58 -16.66 -25.97
C LYS A 124 -6.68 -16.66 -24.90
N TRP A 125 -7.37 -15.53 -24.72
CA TRP A 125 -8.51 -15.47 -23.81
C TRP A 125 -9.67 -16.36 -24.24
N HIS A 126 -9.96 -16.41 -25.53
CA HIS A 126 -10.99 -17.29 -26.07
C HIS A 126 -10.63 -18.77 -25.87
N ASP A 127 -9.37 -19.15 -26.06
CA ASP A 127 -8.94 -20.52 -25.78
C ASP A 127 -9.07 -20.89 -24.29
N LEU A 128 -8.71 -19.95 -23.40
CA LEU A 128 -8.77 -20.15 -21.96
C LEU A 128 -10.19 -20.22 -21.38
N THR A 129 -11.13 -19.46 -21.96
CA THR A 129 -12.51 -19.32 -21.45
C THR A 129 -13.50 -20.29 -22.09
N ARG A 130 -13.06 -21.12 -23.06
CA ARG A 130 -13.86 -22.21 -23.62
C ARG A 130 -13.88 -23.40 -22.66
N GLY A 131 -15.05 -23.99 -22.44
CA GLY A 131 -15.13 -25.21 -21.65
C GLY A 131 -16.51 -25.56 -21.15
N ALA A 132 -17.45 -25.81 -22.07
CA ALA A 132 -18.63 -26.57 -21.72
C ALA A 132 -18.32 -28.07 -21.83
N MET A 133 -18.81 -28.86 -20.88
CA MET A 133 -18.68 -30.31 -20.86
C MET A 133 -20.03 -30.97 -20.61
N GLY A 134 -20.22 -32.15 -21.18
CA GLY A 134 -21.35 -33.01 -20.84
C GLY A 134 -21.08 -33.73 -19.52
N ILE A 135 -22.08 -33.76 -18.64
CA ILE A 135 -22.07 -34.52 -17.38
C ILE A 135 -23.30 -35.43 -17.30
N SER A 136 -23.20 -36.50 -16.52
CA SER A 136 -24.31 -37.42 -16.28
C SER A 136 -25.31 -36.86 -15.26
N ARG A 137 -26.52 -37.42 -15.22
CA ARG A 137 -27.53 -37.10 -14.20
C ARG A 137 -27.02 -37.29 -12.77
N GLN A 138 -26.22 -38.33 -12.53
CA GLN A 138 -25.65 -38.62 -11.21
C GLN A 138 -24.67 -37.51 -10.79
N GLN A 139 -23.84 -37.05 -11.72
CA GLN A 139 -22.88 -35.97 -11.50
C GLN A 139 -23.60 -34.63 -11.25
N LEU A 140 -24.66 -34.34 -12.02
CA LEU A 140 -25.50 -33.17 -11.78
C LEU A 140 -26.11 -33.17 -10.37
N THR A 141 -26.60 -34.32 -9.92
CA THR A 141 -27.18 -34.49 -8.58
C THR A 141 -26.10 -34.32 -7.49
N ALA A 142 -24.88 -34.82 -7.74
CA ALA A 142 -23.75 -34.65 -6.83
C ALA A 142 -23.30 -33.18 -6.68
N LEU A 143 -23.53 -32.35 -7.71
CA LEU A 143 -23.33 -30.90 -7.68
C LEU A 143 -24.45 -30.14 -6.94
N ASN A 144 -25.41 -30.85 -6.32
CA ASN A 144 -26.59 -30.28 -5.67
C ASN A 144 -27.43 -29.38 -6.61
N ASN A 145 -27.41 -29.68 -7.91
CA ASN A 145 -28.21 -29.01 -8.92
C ASN A 145 -29.41 -29.88 -9.32
N HIS A 146 -30.51 -29.22 -9.74
CA HIS A 146 -31.72 -29.90 -10.16
C HIS A 146 -31.77 -30.12 -11.68
N PRO A 147 -32.18 -31.31 -12.16
CA PRO A 147 -32.37 -31.60 -13.58
C PRO A 147 -33.30 -30.61 -14.29
N ASP A 148 -34.27 -30.06 -13.56
CA ASP A 148 -35.31 -29.18 -14.10
C ASP A 148 -34.78 -27.80 -14.51
N VAL A 149 -33.61 -27.41 -14.00
CA VAL A 149 -32.94 -26.14 -14.33
C VAL A 149 -31.69 -26.33 -15.19
N ALA A 150 -31.28 -27.58 -15.42
CA ALA A 150 -30.09 -27.90 -16.19
C ALA A 150 -30.42 -28.03 -17.68
N VAL A 151 -29.51 -27.56 -18.53
CA VAL A 151 -29.64 -27.70 -19.98
C VAL A 151 -29.32 -29.14 -20.37
N GLN A 152 -30.30 -29.85 -20.93
CA GLN A 152 -30.13 -31.22 -21.44
C GLN A 152 -29.57 -31.17 -22.87
N ILE A 153 -28.61 -32.03 -23.18
CA ILE A 153 -28.02 -32.17 -24.51
C ILE A 153 -28.78 -33.24 -25.28
N GLU A 154 -29.49 -32.86 -26.34
CA GLU A 154 -30.23 -33.79 -27.17
C GLU A 154 -29.31 -34.81 -27.85
N ASN A 155 -29.75 -36.08 -27.90
CA ASN A 155 -29.01 -37.20 -28.50
C ASN A 155 -27.64 -37.49 -27.86
N ALA A 156 -27.35 -36.96 -26.66
CA ALA A 156 -26.17 -37.33 -25.90
C ALA A 156 -26.34 -38.68 -25.20
N GLY A 157 -25.23 -39.40 -25.01
CA GLY A 157 -25.20 -40.61 -24.19
C GLY A 157 -25.46 -40.30 -22.70
N PRO A 158 -25.75 -41.33 -21.88
CA PRO A 158 -26.09 -41.15 -20.46
C PRO A 158 -25.01 -40.43 -19.64
N ASP A 159 -23.75 -40.46 -20.10
CA ASP A 159 -22.62 -39.81 -19.44
C ASP A 159 -22.45 -38.32 -19.78
N GLN A 160 -23.18 -37.81 -20.78
CA GLN A 160 -23.08 -36.43 -21.28
C GLN A 160 -24.45 -35.76 -21.40
N GLU A 161 -25.43 -36.25 -20.65
CA GLU A 161 -26.83 -35.85 -20.74
C GLU A 161 -27.07 -34.36 -20.45
N TYR A 162 -26.25 -33.74 -19.59
CA TYR A 162 -26.41 -32.35 -19.16
C TYR A 162 -25.19 -31.50 -19.47
N MET A 163 -25.41 -30.26 -19.91
CA MET A 163 -24.35 -29.28 -20.13
C MET A 163 -23.91 -28.67 -18.80
N ALA A 164 -22.61 -28.64 -18.55
CA ALA A 164 -21.99 -27.99 -17.40
C ALA A 164 -20.78 -27.16 -17.83
N THR A 165 -20.40 -26.21 -16.98
CA THR A 165 -19.21 -25.35 -17.14
C THR A 165 -18.51 -25.25 -15.79
N PHE A 166 -17.19 -25.07 -15.77
CA PHE A 166 -16.50 -24.74 -14.52
C PHE A 166 -16.77 -23.29 -14.11
N ASP A 167 -17.04 -23.05 -12.83
CA ASP A 167 -17.25 -21.70 -12.28
C ASP A 167 -16.06 -20.76 -12.55
N VAL A 168 -14.84 -21.31 -12.57
CA VAL A 168 -13.63 -20.54 -12.92
C VAL A 168 -13.71 -19.89 -14.30
N LEU A 169 -14.45 -20.49 -15.26
CA LEU A 169 -14.64 -19.89 -16.59
C LEU A 169 -15.48 -18.62 -16.52
N HIS A 170 -16.50 -18.57 -15.66
CA HIS A 170 -17.27 -17.34 -15.43
C HIS A 170 -16.41 -16.26 -14.78
N GLN A 171 -15.56 -16.64 -13.82
CA GLN A 171 -14.62 -15.70 -13.20
C GLN A 171 -13.64 -15.14 -14.24
N LEU A 172 -13.06 -16.01 -15.09
CA LEU A 172 -12.12 -15.61 -16.15
C LEU A 172 -12.80 -14.75 -17.22
N HIS A 173 -14.05 -15.06 -17.58
CA HIS A 173 -14.85 -14.24 -18.49
C HIS A 173 -15.02 -12.81 -17.99
N CYS A 174 -15.34 -12.62 -16.70
CA CYS A 174 -15.45 -11.29 -16.11
C CYS A 174 -14.10 -10.54 -16.10
N VAL A 175 -12.99 -11.25 -15.89
CA VAL A 175 -11.66 -10.63 -15.97
C VAL A 175 -11.32 -10.21 -17.40
N ASP A 176 -11.67 -11.01 -18.41
CA ASP A 176 -11.50 -10.64 -19.82
C ASP A 176 -12.36 -9.42 -20.19
N LEU A 177 -13.61 -9.40 -19.75
CA LEU A 177 -14.50 -8.25 -19.94
C LEU A 177 -13.92 -6.98 -19.32
N LEU A 178 -13.38 -7.06 -18.10
CA LEU A 178 -12.73 -5.92 -17.46
C LEU A 178 -11.50 -5.45 -18.24
N ARG A 179 -10.65 -6.37 -18.70
CA ARG A 179 -9.50 -6.05 -19.57
C ARG A 179 -9.95 -5.30 -20.82
N LYS A 180 -10.99 -5.79 -21.51
CA LYS A 180 -11.52 -5.13 -22.70
C LYS A 180 -12.17 -3.78 -22.38
N GLY A 181 -12.81 -3.67 -21.21
CA GLY A 181 -13.38 -2.42 -20.71
C GLY A 181 -12.35 -1.32 -20.47
N ILE A 182 -11.12 -1.66 -20.05
CA ILE A 182 -10.00 -0.72 -19.95
C ILE A 182 -9.58 -0.19 -21.35
N HIS A 183 -9.87 -0.95 -22.40
CA HIS A 183 -9.51 -0.64 -23.79
C HIS A 183 -10.75 -0.36 -24.65
N MET A 184 -11.70 0.40 -24.10
CA MET A 184 -13.00 0.68 -24.73
C MET A 184 -12.86 1.28 -26.12
N ASP A 185 -11.88 2.16 -26.35
CA ASP A 185 -11.59 2.77 -27.66
C ASP A 185 -11.34 1.72 -28.76
N TYR A 186 -10.84 0.54 -28.39
CA TYR A 186 -10.60 -0.55 -29.32
C TYR A 186 -11.79 -1.51 -29.44
N TYR A 187 -12.47 -1.82 -28.33
CA TYR A 187 -13.46 -2.90 -28.24
C TYR A 187 -14.92 -2.45 -28.38
N LYS A 188 -15.23 -1.16 -28.21
CA LYS A 188 -16.63 -0.64 -28.23
C LYS A 188 -17.42 -1.08 -29.46
N ASP A 189 -16.77 -1.08 -30.63
CA ASP A 189 -17.41 -1.41 -31.91
C ASP A 189 -17.04 -2.81 -32.44
N LYS A 190 -16.32 -3.62 -31.65
CA LYS A 190 -15.79 -4.92 -32.09
C LYS A 190 -16.21 -6.09 -31.22
N ASP A 191 -16.43 -5.87 -29.93
CA ASP A 191 -16.79 -6.93 -29.00
C ASP A 191 -18.31 -7.05 -28.87
N GLU A 192 -18.81 -8.28 -28.96
CA GLU A 192 -20.25 -8.58 -28.87
C GLU A 192 -20.89 -8.11 -27.55
N HIS A 193 -20.10 -7.99 -26.47
CA HIS A 193 -20.60 -7.53 -25.17
C HIS A 193 -20.78 -6.02 -25.10
N PHE A 194 -20.19 -5.26 -26.03
CA PHE A 194 -20.24 -3.80 -26.05
C PHE A 194 -20.95 -3.24 -27.29
N VAL A 195 -20.88 -3.94 -28.41
CA VAL A 195 -21.56 -3.56 -29.65
C VAL A 195 -23.07 -3.52 -29.40
N ASN A 196 -23.71 -2.42 -29.83
CA ASN A 196 -25.13 -2.16 -29.64
C ASN A 196 -25.59 -2.05 -28.16
N GLN A 197 -24.67 -1.91 -27.21
CA GLN A 197 -25.02 -1.57 -25.82
C GLN A 197 -24.91 -0.06 -25.58
N THR A 198 -25.72 0.46 -24.64
CA THR A 198 -25.54 1.84 -24.16
C THR A 198 -24.34 1.91 -23.22
N ASP A 199 -23.70 3.08 -23.14
CA ASP A 199 -22.58 3.29 -22.23
C ASP A 199 -22.97 2.96 -20.76
N GLU A 200 -24.24 3.18 -20.36
CA GLU A 200 -24.71 2.77 -19.02
C GLU A 200 -24.77 1.26 -18.83
N ARG A 201 -25.20 0.50 -19.85
CA ARG A 201 -25.25 -0.97 -19.77
C ARG A 201 -23.86 -1.59 -19.70
N ILE A 202 -22.93 -1.05 -20.49
CA ILE A 202 -21.53 -1.46 -20.47
C ILE A 202 -20.95 -1.20 -19.07
N PHE A 203 -21.18 -0.02 -18.52
CA PHE A 203 -20.72 0.32 -17.17
C PHE A 203 -21.34 -0.57 -16.09
N PHE A 204 -22.65 -0.84 -16.15
CA PHE A 204 -23.33 -1.74 -15.21
C PHE A 204 -22.73 -3.15 -15.23
N HIS A 205 -22.45 -3.68 -16.43
CA HIS A 205 -21.86 -5.01 -16.60
C HIS A 205 -20.41 -5.09 -16.11
N LEU A 206 -19.65 -3.99 -16.18
CA LEU A 206 -18.25 -3.92 -15.77
C LEU A 206 -18.04 -3.57 -14.28
N GLY A 207 -19.09 -3.22 -13.54
CA GLY A 207 -19.01 -2.95 -12.09
C GLY A 207 -19.77 -1.75 -11.57
N GLY A 208 -20.67 -1.16 -12.37
CA GLY A 208 -21.53 -0.05 -11.94
C GLY A 208 -22.76 -0.51 -11.18
N SER A 209 -22.69 -0.51 -9.84
CA SER A 209 -23.87 -0.48 -8.95
C SER A 209 -24.31 0.94 -8.66
#